data_AF-A0A2T1DBN4-F1
#
_entry.id   AF-A0A2T1DBN4-F1
#
_cell.length_a   1.000
_cell.length_b   1.000
_cell.length_c   1.000
_cell.angle_alpha   90.00
_cell.angle_beta   90.00
_cell.angle_gamma   90.00
#
_symmetry.space_group_name_H-M   'P 1'
#
loop_
_entity.id
_entity.type
_entity.pdbx_description
1 polymer ?
#
loop_
_entity_poly.entity_id
_entity_poly.type
_entity_poly.pdbx_seq_one_letter_code
_entity_poly.pdbx_strand_id
1 'polypeptide(L)'
;MEGCVVTDLKVHSKANCFVLNPEQMKRIQDEVAVSVPLEPGINIVKIRSGAFSYRTAEGRVAEPLVLLWIYGGKVINQKTEVEVGATWSSLNGYDDTLTLNVKEKATLCAFFFDTYLEDNDGEVFLSVVRI
;
A
#
# COMPACT_ATOMS: atom_id res chain seq x y z
N MET A 1 -0.95 -34.01 19.93
CA MET A 1 -0.68 -32.80 19.13
C MET A 1 -0.44 -33.30 17.72
N GLU A 2 -1.41 -33.13 16.83
CA GLU A 2 -1.23 -33.43 15.41
C GLU A 2 -0.07 -32.58 14.87
N GLY A 3 0.79 -33.20 14.06
CA GLY A 3 2.06 -32.62 13.61
C GLY A 3 1.85 -31.39 12.72
N CYS A 4 2.66 -30.36 12.92
CA CYS A 4 2.72 -29.22 12.03
C CYS A 4 3.24 -29.65 10.65
N VAL A 5 2.48 -29.40 9.58
CA VAL A 5 2.93 -29.56 8.20
C VAL A 5 3.39 -28.21 7.70
N VAL A 6 4.67 -28.09 7.35
CA VAL A 6 5.25 -26.88 6.73
C VAL A 6 5.31 -27.09 5.22
N THR A 7 4.89 -26.10 4.45
CA THR A 7 4.99 -26.07 2.97
C THR A 7 5.71 -24.82 2.54
N ASP A 8 6.81 -24.98 1.80
CA ASP A 8 7.60 -23.85 1.29
C ASP A 8 7.21 -23.48 -0.14
N LEU A 9 7.11 -22.18 -0.42
CA LEU A 9 6.94 -21.63 -1.76
C LEU A 9 8.20 -20.84 -2.16
N LYS A 10 8.69 -21.07 -3.38
CA LYS A 10 9.80 -20.29 -3.96
C LYS A 10 9.25 -19.21 -4.89
N VAL A 11 9.51 -17.96 -4.57
CA VAL A 11 9.13 -16.79 -5.40
C VAL A 11 10.38 -16.21 -6.04
N HIS A 12 10.46 -16.24 -7.37
CA HIS A 12 11.61 -15.77 -8.14
C HIS A 12 11.33 -14.39 -8.76
N SER A 13 12.19 -13.41 -8.47
CA SER A 13 12.00 -12.00 -8.86
C SER A 13 11.85 -11.75 -10.37
N LYS A 14 12.28 -12.67 -11.24
CA LYS A 14 12.05 -12.57 -12.69
C LYS A 14 10.92 -13.45 -13.22
N ALA A 15 10.64 -14.57 -12.57
CA ALA A 15 9.69 -15.56 -13.11
C ALA A 15 8.30 -15.39 -12.51
N ASN A 16 8.20 -14.75 -11.35
CA ASN A 16 6.98 -14.48 -10.61
C ASN A 16 6.80 -12.97 -10.40
N CYS A 17 7.01 -12.18 -11.46
CA CYS A 17 6.93 -10.73 -11.42
C CYS A 17 5.96 -10.22 -12.49
N PHE A 18 4.95 -9.47 -12.08
CA PHE A 18 4.12 -8.69 -12.97
C PHE A 18 4.81 -7.35 -13.23
N VAL A 19 5.13 -7.06 -14.49
CA VAL A 19 5.88 -5.86 -14.87
C VAL A 19 4.91 -4.73 -15.20
N LEU A 20 4.96 -3.64 -14.42
CA LEU A 20 4.30 -2.39 -14.76
C LEU A 20 5.16 -1.62 -15.77
N ASN A 21 4.55 -1.18 -16.87
CA ASN A 21 5.21 -0.36 -17.88
C ASN A 21 5.25 1.14 -17.49
N PRO A 22 6.08 1.97 -18.15
CA PRO A 22 6.18 3.39 -17.83
C PRO A 22 4.85 4.15 -17.95
N GLU A 23 4.00 3.80 -18.91
CA GLU A 23 2.69 4.43 -19.11
C GLU A 23 1.74 4.14 -17.95
N GLN A 24 1.72 2.91 -17.45
CA GLN A 24 0.96 2.49 -16.27
C GLN A 24 1.46 3.20 -15.02
N MET A 25 2.79 3.29 -14.83
CA MET A 25 3.38 4.01 -13.71
C MET A 25 3.03 5.51 -13.74
N LYS A 26 3.10 6.12 -14.91
CA LYS A 26 2.72 7.52 -15.11
C LYS A 26 1.24 7.74 -14.81
N ARG A 27 0.36 6.84 -15.28
CA ARG A 27 -1.08 6.91 -15.00
C ARG A 27 -1.38 6.77 -13.51
N ILE A 28 -0.70 5.87 -12.80
CA ILE A 28 -0.81 5.79 -11.33
C ILE A 28 -0.45 7.12 -10.70
N GLN A 29 0.68 7.71 -11.11
CA GLN A 29 1.19 8.95 -10.53
C GLN A 29 0.33 10.18 -10.81
N ASP A 30 -0.13 10.33 -12.05
CA ASP A 30 -0.72 11.59 -12.54
C ASP A 30 -2.25 11.59 -12.51
N GLU A 31 -2.89 10.41 -12.53
CA GLU A 31 -4.34 10.30 -12.77
C GLU A 31 -5.09 9.49 -11.71
N VAL A 32 -4.47 8.45 -11.13
CA VAL A 32 -5.20 7.48 -10.29
C VAL A 32 -4.94 7.68 -8.81
N ALA A 33 -3.68 7.85 -8.40
CA ALA A 33 -3.34 7.91 -6.99
C ALA A 33 -3.63 9.30 -6.39
N VAL A 34 -4.12 9.30 -5.15
CA VAL A 34 -4.01 10.49 -4.30
C VAL A 34 -2.63 10.51 -3.68
N SER A 35 -2.04 11.70 -3.50
CA SER A 35 -0.69 11.84 -2.98
C SER A 35 -0.51 12.96 -1.97
N VAL A 36 0.49 12.80 -1.11
CA VAL A 36 0.90 13.80 -0.13
C VAL A 36 2.42 13.76 0.04
N PRO A 37 3.10 14.91 0.22
CA PRO A 37 4.51 14.90 0.62
C PRO A 37 4.66 14.32 2.03
N LEU A 38 5.70 13.51 2.21
CA LEU A 38 6.21 13.09 3.50
C LEU A 38 7.42 13.95 3.86
N GLU A 39 7.32 14.63 4.99
CA GLU A 39 8.43 15.42 5.52
C GLU A 39 9.35 14.55 6.39
N PRO A 40 10.64 14.91 6.54
CA PRO A 40 11.56 14.21 7.43
C PRO A 40 11.00 14.07 8.86
N GLY A 41 11.23 12.90 9.46
CA GLY A 41 10.67 12.51 10.76
C GLY A 41 10.00 11.13 10.73
N ILE A 42 9.40 10.73 11.86
CA ILE A 42 8.62 9.49 11.91
C ILE A 42 7.23 9.79 11.36
N ASN A 43 6.84 9.10 10.29
CA ASN A 43 5.53 9.22 9.67
C ASN A 43 4.78 7.91 9.84
N ILE A 44 3.55 7.98 10.35
CA ILE A 44 2.66 6.85 10.57
C ILE A 44 1.47 6.99 9.63
N VAL A 45 1.28 6.01 8.76
CA VAL A 45 0.20 5.94 7.78
C VAL A 45 -0.76 4.83 8.19
N LYS A 46 -2.05 5.12 8.24
CA LYS A 46 -3.10 4.12 8.51
C LYS A 46 -4.43 4.51 7.89
N ILE A 47 -5.34 3.55 7.77
CA ILE A 47 -6.75 3.84 7.49
C ILE A 47 -7.37 4.41 8.77
N ARG A 48 -8.01 5.57 8.67
CA ARG A 48 -8.71 6.22 9.79
C ARG A 48 -10.18 5.83 9.84
N SER A 49 -10.82 5.78 8.69
CA SER A 49 -12.27 5.56 8.54
C SER A 49 -12.63 5.27 7.09
N GLY A 50 -13.89 4.95 6.86
CA GLY A 50 -14.45 4.70 5.53
C GLY A 50 -14.80 3.23 5.33
N ALA A 51 -15.34 2.94 4.16
CA ALA A 51 -15.78 1.60 3.78
C ALA A 51 -15.26 1.30 2.39
N PHE A 52 -14.92 0.04 2.18
CA PHE A 52 -14.36 -0.44 0.93
C PHE A 52 -15.08 -1.72 0.53
N SER A 53 -15.34 -1.91 -0.77
CA SER A 53 -15.97 -3.12 -1.30
C SER A 53 -15.50 -3.42 -2.72
N TYR A 54 -14.96 -4.63 -2.94
CA TYR A 54 -14.89 -5.29 -4.25
C TYR A 54 -16.08 -6.24 -4.35
N ARG A 55 -16.87 -6.15 -5.43
CA ARG A 55 -18.13 -6.91 -5.62
C ARG A 55 -19.15 -6.69 -4.50
N THR A 56 -20.24 -6.01 -4.85
CA THR A 56 -21.44 -5.82 -4.02
C THR A 56 -22.22 -7.14 -3.81
N ALA A 57 -21.66 -8.08 -3.06
CA ALA A 57 -22.45 -9.15 -2.46
C ALA A 57 -23.09 -8.60 -1.18
N GLU A 58 -24.40 -8.38 -1.21
CA GLU A 58 -25.18 -7.83 -0.10
C GLU A 58 -24.76 -8.43 1.26
N GLY A 59 -24.27 -7.57 2.15
CA GLY A 59 -24.05 -7.90 3.57
C GLY A 59 -22.67 -8.41 3.97
N ARG A 60 -21.64 -8.35 3.11
CA ARG A 60 -20.25 -8.68 3.51
C ARG A 60 -19.36 -7.44 3.63
N VAL A 61 -18.66 -7.31 4.75
CA VAL A 61 -17.60 -6.30 4.92
C VAL A 61 -16.37 -6.80 4.17
N ALA A 62 -15.90 -6.04 3.17
CA ALA A 62 -14.65 -6.37 2.49
C ALA A 62 -13.45 -5.87 3.30
N GLU A 63 -12.34 -6.59 3.21
CA GLU A 63 -11.08 -6.15 3.77
C GLU A 63 -10.46 -5.11 2.82
N PRO A 64 -10.20 -3.86 3.28
CA PRO A 64 -9.53 -2.88 2.44
C PRO A 64 -8.11 -3.31 2.11
N LEU A 65 -7.74 -3.19 0.84
CA LEU A 65 -6.40 -3.38 0.33
C LEU A 65 -5.92 -2.08 -0.32
N VAL A 66 -5.42 -1.16 0.50
CA VAL A 66 -4.86 0.10 -0.02
C VAL A 66 -3.41 -0.14 -0.39
N LEU A 67 -3.05 0.11 -1.64
CA LEU A 67 -1.67 0.07 -2.10
C LEU A 67 -1.00 1.41 -1.87
N LEU A 68 0.21 1.36 -1.32
CA LEU A 68 1.03 2.52 -1.03
C LEU A 68 2.30 2.46 -1.87
N TRP A 69 2.58 3.51 -2.62
CA TRP A 69 3.84 3.70 -3.33
C TRP A 69 4.58 4.91 -2.76
N ILE A 70 5.82 4.70 -2.33
CA ILE A 70 6.66 5.74 -1.74
C ILE A 70 7.89 5.92 -2.62
N TYR A 71 8.21 7.16 -3.00
CA TYR A 71 9.33 7.45 -3.89
C TYR A 71 9.85 8.89 -3.74
N GLY A 72 10.99 9.18 -4.39
CA GLY A 72 11.49 10.54 -4.57
C GLY A 72 12.29 11.11 -3.38
N GLY A 73 12.66 10.26 -2.41
CA GLY A 73 13.41 10.65 -1.22
C GLY A 73 14.19 9.48 -0.64
N LYS A 74 14.38 9.46 0.69
CA LYS A 74 14.97 8.34 1.43
C LYS A 74 14.13 8.02 2.65
N VAL A 75 13.69 6.77 2.75
CA VAL A 75 12.82 6.31 3.83
C VAL A 75 13.31 4.98 4.38
N ILE A 76 13.06 4.74 5.66
CA ILE A 76 13.24 3.43 6.31
C ILE A 76 11.85 2.95 6.72
N ASN A 77 11.40 1.83 6.17
CA ASN A 77 10.23 1.13 6.70
C ASN A 77 10.61 0.44 8.00
N GLN A 78 10.00 0.82 9.13
CA GLN A 78 10.37 0.27 10.43
C GLN A 78 10.09 -1.23 10.57
N LYS A 79 9.25 -1.82 9.71
CA LYS A 79 9.03 -3.27 9.68
C LYS A 79 10.19 -4.04 9.07
N THR A 80 10.90 -3.44 8.11
CA THR A 80 12.02 -4.09 7.39
C THR A 80 13.39 -3.57 7.80
N GLU A 81 13.44 -2.39 8.40
CA GLU A 81 14.66 -1.67 8.81
C GLU A 81 15.64 -1.36 7.66
N VAL A 82 15.18 -1.43 6.40
CA VAL A 82 15.99 -1.13 5.21
C VAL A 82 15.73 0.29 4.73
N GLU A 83 16.81 1.06 4.54
CA GLU A 83 16.75 2.37 3.88
C GLU A 83 16.65 2.21 2.35
N VAL A 84 15.68 2.88 1.75
CA VAL A 84 15.37 2.78 0.31
C VAL A 84 14.94 4.12 -0.26
N GLY A 85 15.19 4.33 -1.56
CA GLY A 85 14.76 5.51 -2.30
C GLY A 85 13.34 5.43 -2.87
N ALA A 86 12.84 4.19 -3.03
CA ALA A 86 11.47 3.91 -3.41
C ALA A 86 11.07 2.54 -2.85
N THR A 87 9.81 2.40 -2.47
CA THR A 87 9.26 1.13 -1.98
C THR A 87 7.76 1.07 -2.12
N TRP A 88 7.23 -0.14 -1.94
CA TRP A 88 5.81 -0.44 -1.96
C TRP A 88 5.40 -1.00 -0.59
N SER A 89 4.18 -0.68 -0.20
CA SER A 89 3.56 -1.29 0.98
C SER A 89 2.05 -1.38 0.74
N SER A 90 1.35 -1.99 1.68
CA SER A 90 -0.11 -2.03 1.66
C SER A 90 -0.64 -1.88 3.07
N LEU A 91 -1.88 -1.40 3.16
CA LEU A 91 -2.70 -1.49 4.37
C LEU A 91 -3.80 -2.52 4.07
N ASN A 92 -3.66 -3.70 4.66
CA ASN A 92 -4.56 -4.84 4.51
C ASN A 92 -5.43 -4.92 5.76
N GLY A 93 -6.51 -4.14 5.77
CA GLY A 93 -7.38 -4.02 6.94
C GLY A 93 -7.27 -2.68 7.67
N TYR A 94 -8.27 -2.41 8.50
CA TYR A 94 -8.45 -1.12 9.18
C TYR A 94 -7.46 -0.87 10.33
N ASP A 95 -6.90 -1.93 10.90
CA ASP A 95 -5.91 -1.85 11.99
C ASP A 95 -4.46 -1.82 11.48
N ASP A 96 -4.26 -2.01 10.18
CA ASP A 96 -2.92 -1.99 9.58
C ASP A 96 -2.32 -0.59 9.65
N THR A 97 -1.01 -0.57 9.89
CA THR A 97 -0.22 0.67 10.00
C THR A 97 1.12 0.49 9.33
N LEU A 98 1.52 1.50 8.55
CA LEU A 98 2.86 1.64 8.01
C LEU A 98 3.60 2.75 8.76
N THR A 99 4.74 2.42 9.36
CA THR A 99 5.60 3.41 10.01
C THR A 99 6.90 3.60 9.22
N LEU A 100 7.15 4.84 8.81
CA LEU A 100 8.31 5.24 8.01
C LEU A 100 9.15 6.24 8.80
N ASN A 101 10.46 5.99 8.87
CA ASN A 101 11.43 7.02 9.25
C ASN A 101 11.91 7.70 7.96
N VAL A 102 11.40 8.90 7.69
CA VAL A 102 11.70 9.67 6.48
C VAL A 102 12.96 10.49 6.75
N LYS A 103 14.00 10.25 5.96
CA LYS A 103 15.31 10.94 6.06
C LYS A 103 15.38 12.15 5.14
N GLU A 104 14.84 11.99 3.94
CA GLU A 104 14.73 13.03 2.93
C GLU A 104 13.27 13.10 2.48
N LYS A 105 12.80 14.29 2.13
CA LYS A 105 11.41 14.51 1.68
C LYS A 105 11.06 13.51 0.58
N ALA A 106 9.93 12.84 0.74
CA ALA A 106 9.44 11.82 -0.18
C ALA A 106 7.98 12.09 -0.56
N THR A 107 7.45 11.34 -1.50
CA THR A 107 6.03 11.34 -1.86
C THR A 107 5.40 10.02 -1.44
N LEU A 108 4.22 10.08 -0.83
CA LEU A 108 3.35 8.94 -0.60
C LEU A 108 2.19 9.01 -1.60
N CYS A 109 2.02 7.99 -2.43
CA CYS A 109 0.85 7.74 -3.26
C CYS A 109 0.01 6.62 -2.65
N ALA A 110 -1.31 6.78 -2.63
CA ALA A 110 -2.26 5.77 -2.17
C ALA A 110 -3.35 5.54 -3.23
N PHE A 111 -3.66 4.27 -3.50
CA PHE A 111 -4.65 3.86 -4.49
C PHE A 111 -5.08 2.41 -4.30
N PHE A 112 -6.08 1.96 -5.07
CA PHE A 112 -6.55 0.57 -5.11
C PHE A 112 -6.16 -0.11 -6.41
N PHE A 113 -5.95 -1.42 -6.38
CA PHE A 113 -5.86 -2.23 -7.61
C PHE A 113 -7.07 -3.13 -7.75
N ASP A 114 -7.68 -3.08 -8.92
CA ASP A 114 -8.69 -4.03 -9.34
C ASP A 114 -8.58 -4.30 -10.84
N THR A 115 -9.12 -5.44 -11.23
CA THR A 115 -9.39 -5.88 -12.60
C THR A 115 -10.78 -5.48 -13.09
N TYR A 116 -11.71 -5.08 -12.21
CA TYR A 116 -13.08 -4.71 -12.60
C TYR A 116 -13.62 -3.51 -11.79
N LEU A 117 -13.52 -2.30 -12.34
CA LEU A 117 -13.79 -1.06 -11.60
C LEU A 117 -15.29 -0.86 -11.31
N GLU A 118 -16.16 -1.40 -12.15
CA GLU A 118 -17.60 -1.14 -12.15
C GLU A 118 -18.32 -1.74 -10.92
N ASP A 119 -17.67 -2.65 -10.19
CA ASP A 119 -18.20 -3.22 -8.94
C ASP A 119 -17.55 -2.64 -7.67
N ASN A 120 -16.67 -1.64 -7.82
CA ASN A 120 -16.07 -0.93 -6.71
C ASN A 120 -17.08 0.05 -6.10
N ASP A 121 -17.13 0.06 -4.77
CA ASP A 121 -17.92 1.06 -4.04
C ASP A 121 -17.22 1.48 -2.74
N GLY A 122 -17.52 2.70 -2.30
CA GLY A 122 -16.98 3.32 -1.11
C GLY A 122 -15.62 4.00 -1.28
N GLU A 123 -15.15 4.57 -0.18
CA GLU A 123 -13.87 5.25 -0.09
C GLU A 123 -13.30 5.09 1.34
N VAL A 124 -11.97 5.16 1.46
CA VAL A 124 -11.28 5.16 2.74
C VAL A 124 -10.48 6.44 2.92
N PHE A 125 -10.44 6.90 4.16
CA PHE A 125 -9.65 8.06 4.55
C PHE A 125 -8.38 7.59 5.23
N LEU A 126 -7.23 7.90 4.62
CA LEU A 126 -5.94 7.67 5.27
C LEU A 126 -5.58 8.84 6.17
N SER A 127 -4.97 8.53 7.31
CA SER A 127 -4.26 9.52 8.12
C SER A 127 -2.76 9.32 7.97
N VAL A 128 -2.04 10.42 7.74
CA VAL A 128 -0.59 10.49 7.84
C VAL A 128 -0.25 11.37 9.03
N VAL A 129 0.29 10.77 10.10
CA VAL A 129 0.69 11.47 11.32
C VAL A 129 2.20 11.55 11.35
N ARG A 130 2.76 12.74 11.51
CA ARG A 130 4.19 12.94 11.75
C ARG A 130 4.45 13.16 13.23
N ILE A 131 5.45 12.46 13.76
CA ILE A 131 5.97 12.55 15.13
C ILE A 131 7.42 13.01 15.07
#